data_AF-A0AAV4CN21-F1
#
_entry.id   AF-A0AAV4CN21-F1
#
_cell.length_a   1.000
_cell.length_b   1.000
_cell.length_c   1.000
_cell.angle_alpha   90.00
_cell.angle_beta   90.00
_cell.angle_gamma   90.00
#
_symmetry.space_group_name_H-M   'P 1'
#
loop_
_entity.id
_entity.type
_entity.pdbx_description
1 polymer ?
#
loop_
_entity_poly.entity_id
_entity_poly.type
_entity_poly.pdbx_seq_one_letter_code
_entity_poly.pdbx_strand_id
1 'polypeptide(L)' 'MSELTARLVKLGRDLGLEGPELRAFVKEEGDREEQREARERQEKKEAQEKKKAQERQEKREEQERKDKLELEKLKVQEEI' A
#
# COMPACT_ATOMS: atom_id res chain seq x y z
N MET A 1 -3.15 20.24 -1.00
CA MET A 1 -4.13 21.01 -0.20
C MET A 1 -5.51 20.62 -0.72
N SER A 2 -6.36 20.04 0.12
CA SER A 2 -7.61 19.43 -0.34
C SER A 2 -8.74 20.42 -0.58
N GLU A 3 -9.71 19.97 -1.39
CA GLU A 3 -10.90 20.74 -1.72
C GLU A 3 -11.73 21.08 -0.47
N LEU A 4 -11.81 20.17 0.50
CA LEU A 4 -12.50 20.39 1.77
C LEU A 4 -11.82 21.49 2.60
N THR A 5 -10.49 21.41 2.74
CA THR A 5 -9.69 22.42 3.45
C THR A 5 -9.83 23.81 2.81
N ALA A 6 -9.81 23.89 1.48
CA ALA A 6 -9.99 25.13 0.74
C ALA A 6 -11.41 25.74 0.93
N ARG A 7 -12.45 24.90 0.96
CA ARG A 7 -13.84 25.33 1.24
C ARG A 7 -13.99 25.86 2.67
N LEU A 8 -13.34 25.23 3.65
CA LEU A 8 -13.36 25.67 5.05
C LEU A 8 -12.66 27.03 5.24
N VAL A 9 -11.50 27.23 4.62
CA VAL A 9 -10.79 28.51 4.64
C VAL A 9 -11.64 29.62 4.02
N LYS A 10 -12.26 29.34 2.86
CA LYS A 10 -13.13 30.30 2.18
C LYS A 10 -14.34 30.68 3.02
N LEU A 11 -15.05 29.68 3.58
CA LEU A 11 -16.21 29.92 4.44
C LEU A 11 -15.84 30.73 5.69
N GLY A 12 -14.68 30.44 6.27
CA GLY A 12 -14.18 31.18 7.42
C GLY A 12 -13.88 32.65 7.13
N ARG A 13 -13.37 32.95 5.92
CA ARG A 13 -13.23 34.33 5.44
C ARG A 13 -14.60 34.99 5.25
N ASP A 14 -15.54 34.30 4.62
CA ASP A 14 -16.88 34.82 4.34
C ASP A 14 -17.67 35.15 5.63
N LEU A 15 -17.42 34.40 6.72
CA LEU A 15 -18.04 34.61 8.03
C LEU A 15 -17.25 35.55 8.97
N GLY A 16 -16.10 36.09 8.52
CA GLY A 16 -15.23 36.93 9.35
C GLY A 16 -14.52 36.17 10.48
N LEU A 17 -14.50 34.84 10.42
CA LEU A 17 -13.88 33.95 11.41
C LEU A 17 -12.41 33.66 11.09
N GLU A 18 -11.65 34.67 10.67
CA GLU A 18 -10.20 34.55 10.39
C GLU A 18 -9.34 34.48 11.68
N GLY A 19 -9.90 33.93 12.75
CA GLY A 19 -9.25 33.75 14.04
C GLY A 19 -8.18 32.64 14.03
N PRO A 20 -7.30 32.61 15.05
CA PRO A 20 -6.33 31.54 15.23
C PRO A 20 -7.00 30.16 15.36
N GLU A 21 -8.23 30.10 15.85
CA GLU A 21 -9.01 28.87 16.02
C GLU A 21 -9.37 28.21 14.68
N LEU A 22 -9.83 28.99 13.69
CA LEU A 22 -10.12 28.47 12.36
C LEU A 22 -8.84 27.97 11.68
N ARG A 23 -7.74 28.72 11.79
CA ARG A 23 -6.45 28.30 11.22
C ARG A 23 -5.94 27.01 11.85
N ALA A 24 -6.10 26.85 13.16
CA ALA A 24 -5.77 25.61 13.86
C ALA A 24 -6.63 24.45 13.35
N PHE A 25 -7.95 24.64 13.21
CA PHE A 25 -8.87 23.63 12.69
C PHE A 25 -8.53 23.20 11.25
N VAL A 26 -8.34 24.17 10.36
CA VAL A 26 -7.95 23.92 8.95
C VAL A 26 -6.62 23.16 8.87
N LYS A 27 -5.66 23.52 9.73
CA LYS A 27 -4.36 22.84 9.80
C LYS A 27 -4.51 21.41 10.32
N GLU A 28 -5.30 21.19 11.37
CA GLU A 28 -5.53 19.86 11.92
C GLU A 28 -6.21 18.92 10.91
N GLU A 29 -7.22 19.42 10.18
CA GLU A 29 -7.88 18.65 9.12
C GLU A 29 -6.93 18.36 7.95
N GLY A 30 -6.06 19.31 7.59
CA GLY A 30 -5.02 19.10 6.59
C GLY A 30 -3.98 18.05 7.01
N ASP A 31 -3.48 18.13 8.25
CA ASP A 31 -2.51 17.19 8.80
C ASP A 31 -3.09 15.76 8.90
N ARG A 32 -4.38 15.63 9.24
CA ARG A 32 -5.10 14.34 9.27
C ARG A 32 -5.18 13.69 7.89
N GLU A 33 -5.41 14.48 6.84
CA GLU A 33 -5.49 13.98 5.47
C GLU A 33 -4.12 13.52 4.96
N GLU A 34 -3.06 14.27 5.24
CA GLU A 34 -1.69 13.86 4.90
C GLU A 34 -1.30 12.55 5.60
N GLN A 35 -1.67 12.38 6.87
CA GLN A 35 -1.45 11.11 7.58
C GLN A 35 -2.20 9.93 6.94
N ARG A 36 -3.42 10.15 6.45
CA ARG A 36 -4.18 9.11 5.74
C ARG A 36 -3.50 8.73 4.42
N GLU A 37 -3.10 9.71 3.61
CA GLU A 37 -2.38 9.43 2.36
C GLU A 37 -1.05 8.71 2.61
N ALA A 38 -0.30 9.12 3.64
CA ALA A 38 0.96 8.49 4.00
C ALA A 38 0.77 7.02 4.38
N ARG A 39 -0.27 6.72 5.17
CA ARG A 39 -0.64 5.33 5.54
C ARG A 39 -1.06 4.53 4.32
N GLU A 40 -1.89 5.08 3.44
CA GLU A 40 -2.33 4.39 2.23
C GLU A 40 -1.14 4.05 1.30
N ARG A 41 -0.16 4.96 1.19
CA ARG A 41 1.08 4.70 0.43
C ARG A 41 1.93 3.61 1.09
N GLN A 42 2.00 3.56 2.42
CA GLN A 42 2.71 2.49 3.13
C GLN A 42 2.02 1.14 2.95
N GLU A 43 0.70 1.09 3.12
CA GLU A 43 -0.10 -0.13 2.97
C GLU A 43 0.00 -0.68 1.54
N LYS A 44 -0.06 0.18 0.52
CA LYS A 44 0.15 -0.21 -0.88
C LYS A 44 1.54 -0.81 -1.11
N LYS A 45 2.59 -0.22 -0.53
CA LYS A 45 3.95 -0.77 -0.62
C LYS A 45 4.06 -2.13 0.06
N GLU A 46 3.54 -2.25 1.27
CA GLU A 46 3.57 -3.51 2.04
C GLU A 46 2.79 -4.62 1.33
N ALA A 47 1.60 -4.31 0.78
CA ALA A 47 0.81 -5.25 0.00
C ALA A 47 1.55 -5.70 -1.28
N GLN A 48 2.23 -4.78 -1.96
CA GLN A 48 3.03 -5.08 -3.15
C GLN A 48 4.24 -5.97 -2.82
N GLU A 49 4.93 -5.70 -1.71
CA GLU A 49 6.06 -6.52 -1.26
C GLU A 49 5.62 -7.93 -0.86
N LYS A 50 4.51 -8.06 -0.11
CA LYS A 50 3.93 -9.36 0.25
C LYS A 50 3.56 -10.17 -0.99
N LYS A 51 2.89 -9.54 -1.98
CA LYS A 51 2.53 -10.20 -3.24
C LYS A 51 3.77 -10.69 -4.00
N LYS A 52 4.82 -9.88 -4.05
CA LYS A 52 6.09 -10.23 -4.71
C LYS A 52 6.82 -11.37 -3.99
N ALA A 53 6.75 -11.41 -2.67
CA ALA A 53 7.33 -12.50 -1.87
C ALA A 53 6.58 -13.82 -2.11
N GLN A 54 5.24 -13.80 -2.10
CA GLN A 54 4.41 -14.96 -2.40
C GLN A 54 4.67 -15.51 -3.81
N GLU A 55 4.68 -14.66 -4.83
CA GLU A 55 4.91 -15.09 -6.22
C GLU A 55 6.30 -15.72 -6.41
N ARG A 56 7.32 -15.23 -5.68
CA ARG A 56 8.65 -15.85 -5.69
C ARG A 56 8.68 -17.20 -5.01
N GLN A 57 7.91 -17.37 -3.93
CA GLN A 57 7.81 -18.65 -3.24
C GLN A 57 7.08 -19.68 -4.11
N GLU A 58 5.95 -19.32 -4.71
CA GLU A 58 5.20 -20.18 -5.62
C GLU A 58 6.05 -20.65 -6.80
N LYS A 59 6.82 -19.75 -7.42
CA LYS A 59 7.74 -20.11 -8.51
C LYS A 59 8.82 -21.10 -8.07
N ARG A 60 9.34 -20.97 -6.86
CA ARG A 60 10.35 -21.91 -6.31
C ARG A 60 9.72 -23.28 -6.04
N GLU A 61 8.54 -23.30 -5.43
CA GLU A 61 7.83 -24.56 -5.15
C GLU A 61 7.42 -25.28 -6.45
N GLU A 62 7.00 -24.55 -7.47
CA GLU A 62 6.68 -25.12 -8.79
C GLU A 62 7.93 -25.71 -9.46
N GLN A 63 9.07 -25.01 -9.38
CA GLN A 63 10.34 -25.51 -9.92
C GLN A 63 10.80 -26.77 -9.17
N GLU A 64 10.77 -26.76 -7.83
CA GLU A 64 11.14 -27.94 -7.03
C GLU A 64 10.25 -29.14 -7.32
N ARG A 65 8.95 -28.93 -7.59
CA ARG A 65 8.05 -30.01 -8.00
C ARG A 65 8.42 -30.58 -9.37
N LYS A 66 8.76 -29.73 -10.34
CA LYS A 66 9.22 -30.16 -11.67
C LYS A 66 10.52 -30.95 -11.57
N ASP A 67 11.49 -30.42 -10.83
CA ASP A 67 12.80 -31.05 -10.64
C ASP A 67 12.68 -32.42 -9.94
N LYS A 68 11.80 -32.55 -8.92
CA LYS A 68 11.52 -33.84 -8.26
C LYS A 68 10.93 -34.87 -9.22
N LEU A 69 9.93 -34.47 -10.03
CA LEU A 69 9.31 -35.36 -11.01
C LEU A 69 10.31 -35.80 -12.10
N GLU A 70 11.24 -34.94 -12.49
CA GLU A 70 12.29 -35.28 -13.46
C GLU A 70 13.28 -36.29 -12.89
N LEU A 71 13.72 -36.10 -11.64
CA LEU A 71 14.59 -37.05 -10.94
C LEU A 71 13.94 -38.43 -10.77
N GLU A 72 12.65 -38.49 -10.46
CA GLU A 72 11.92 -39.77 -10.38
C GLU A 72 11.86 -40.46 -11.75
N LYS A 73 11.61 -39.73 -12.84
CA LYS A 73 11.61 -40.29 -14.20
C LYS A 73 12.97 -40.85 -14.61
N LEU A 74 14.06 -40.16 -14.26
CA LEU A 74 15.43 -40.64 -14.54
C LEU A 74 15.75 -41.92 -13.77
N LYS A 75 15.38 -41.98 -12.48
CA LYS A 75 15.55 -43.21 -11.67
C LYS A 75 14.82 -44.41 -12.26
N VAL A 76 13.60 -44.19 -12.77
CA VAL A 76 12.81 -45.25 -13.42
C VAL A 76 13.49 -45.75 -14.71
N GLN A 77 14.23 -44.91 -15.45
CA GLN A 77 14.99 -45.37 -16.61
C GLN A 77 16.21 -46.21 -16.25
N GLU A 78 16.85 -45.97 -15.10
CA GLU A 78 18.01 -46.77 -14.65
C GLU A 78 17.63 -48.15 -14.11
N GLU A 79 16.37 -48.34 -13.69
CA GLU A 79 15.86 -49.63 -13.21
C GLU A 79 15.41 -50.58 -14.35
N ILE A 80 15.35 -50.10 -15.60
CA ILE A 80 14.99 -50.88 -16.82
C ILE A 80 16.26 -51.30 -17.56
#